data_AF-A0A522V1S8-F1
#
_entry.id   AF-A0A522V1S8-F1
#
_cell.length_a   1.000
_cell.length_b   1.000
_cell.length_c   1.000
_cell.angle_alpha   90.00
_cell.angle_beta   90.00
_cell.angle_gamma   90.00
#
_symmetry.space_group_name_H-M   'P 1'
#
loop_
_entity.id
_entity.type
_entity.pdbx_description
1 polymer ?
#
loop_
_entity_poly.entity_id
_entity_poly.type
_entity_poly.pdbx_seq_one_letter_code
_entity_poly.pdbx_strand_id
1 'polypeptide(L)' 'MTVAAIEKKAKLITGMDGKPVEVILPYNIYKELLELERGMEIFKRKETQESIRRAKEDISKGRVKTFGTAKDAAKWLDK' A
#
# COMPACT_ATOMS: atom_id res chain seq x y z
N MET A 1 3.18 -3.80 5.75
CA MET A 1 4.24 -4.81 5.57
C MET A 1 4.79 -4.69 4.15
N THR A 2 6.09 -4.88 3.92
CA THR A 2 6.69 -4.79 2.57
C THR A 2 6.67 -6.16 1.88
N VAL A 3 6.79 -6.18 0.55
CA VAL A 3 6.90 -7.43 -0.23
C VAL A 3 8.06 -8.30 0.28
N ALA A 4 9.22 -7.69 0.55
CA ALA A 4 10.38 -8.40 1.11
C ALA A 4 10.13 -9.03 2.49
N ALA A 5 9.22 -8.47 3.30
CA ALA A 5 8.85 -9.05 4.59
C ALA A 5 7.87 -10.23 4.44
N ILE A 6 7.08 -10.26 3.36
CA ILE A 6 6.21 -11.39 2.99
C ILE A 6 7.08 -12.54 2.47
N GLU A 7 8.02 -12.25 1.58
CA GLU A 7 8.93 -13.23 0.99
C GLU A 7 9.75 -13.97 2.06
N LYS A 8 10.24 -13.26 3.09
CA LYS A 8 10.97 -13.89 4.22
C LYS A 8 10.13 -14.85 5.06
N LYS A 9 8.80 -14.74 5.01
CA LYS A 9 7.87 -15.59 5.75
C LYS A 9 7.22 -16.67 4.87
N ALA A 10 7.52 -16.65 3.57
CA ALA A 10 7.08 -17.64 2.62
C ALA A 10 8.10 -18.78 2.55
N LYS A 11 7.61 -20.01 2.41
CA LYS A 11 8.46 -21.16 2.09
C LYS A 11 8.33 -21.46 0.61
N LEU A 12 9.44 -21.36 -0.12
CA LEU A 12 9.51 -21.73 -1.53
C LEU A 12 9.80 -23.24 -1.62
N ILE A 13 8.98 -23.96 -2.38
CA ILE A 13 9.27 -25.33 -2.81
C ILE A 13 9.87 -25.22 -4.21
N THR A 14 11.07 -25.76 -4.38
CA THR A 14 11.79 -25.74 -5.65
C THR A 14 11.65 -27.07 -6.38
N GLY A 15 11.51 -27.01 -7.70
CA GLY A 15 11.54 -28.17 -8.59
C GLY A 15 12.95 -28.75 -8.75
N MET A 16 13.06 -29.84 -9.51
CA MET A 16 14.33 -30.51 -9.78
C MET A 16 15.33 -29.64 -10.55
N ASP A 17 14.86 -28.60 -11.24
CA ASP A 17 15.68 -27.60 -11.93
C ASP A 17 16.15 -26.45 -11.00
N GLY A 18 15.83 -26.53 -9.70
CA GLY A 18 16.15 -25.52 -8.70
C GLY A 18 15.26 -24.27 -8.77
N LYS A 19 14.27 -24.22 -9.67
CA LYS A 19 13.34 -23.08 -9.76
C LYS A 19 12.18 -23.23 -8.77
N PRO A 20 11.69 -22.15 -8.16
CA PRO A 20 10.49 -22.19 -7.34
C PRO A 20 9.29 -22.66 -8.16
N VAL A 21 8.62 -23.73 -7.71
CA VAL A 21 7.40 -24.28 -8.32
C VAL A 21 6.17 -24.01 -7.47
N GLU A 22 6.31 -23.94 -6.15
CA GLU A 22 5.21 -23.63 -5.23
C GLU A 22 5.68 -22.71 -4.11
N VAL A 23 4.73 -21.96 -3.55
CA VAL A 23 4.94 -21.06 -2.41
C VAL A 23 3.93 -21.40 -1.32
N ILE A 24 4.43 -21.79 -0.15
CA ILE A 24 3.61 -21.96 1.04
C ILE A 24 3.66 -20.66 1.84
N LEU A 25 2.49 -20.04 1.99
CA LEU A 25 2.29 -18.85 2.81
C LEU A 25 1.40 -19.20 4.01
N PRO A 26 1.83 -18.88 5.24
CA PRO A 26 0.92 -18.89 6.38
C PRO A 26 -0.30 -17.99 6.09
N TYR A 27 -1.50 -18.45 6.46
CA TYR A 27 -2.76 -17.82 6.05
C TYR A 27 -2.87 -16.34 6.46
N ASN A 28 -2.33 -15.96 7.63
CA ASN A 28 -2.23 -14.57 8.06
C ASN A 28 -1.38 -13.72 7.10
N ILE A 29 -0.24 -14.26 6.62
CA ILE A 29 0.63 -13.56 5.68
C ILE A 29 -0.01 -13.46 4.29
N TYR A 30 -0.75 -14.49 3.87
CA TYR A 30 -1.54 -14.44 2.65
C TYR A 30 -2.60 -13.33 2.69
N LYS A 31 -3.31 -13.17 3.81
CA LYS A 31 -4.25 -12.04 3.99
C LYS A 31 -3.56 -10.70 3.84
N GLU A 32 -2.40 -10.53 4.48
CA GLU A 32 -1.65 -9.29 4.40
C GLU A 32 -1.12 -9.03 2.97
N LEU A 33 -0.78 -10.08 2.21
CA LEU A 33 -0.41 -9.98 0.80
C LEU A 33 -1.60 -9.51 -0.05
N LEU A 34 -2.79 -10.09 0.13
CA LEU A 34 -3.99 -9.66 -0.60
C LEU A 34 -4.34 -8.20 -0.33
N GLU A 35 -4.24 -7.75 0.92
CA GLU A 35 -4.47 -6.34 1.26
C GLU A 35 -3.43 -5.42 0.61
N LEU A 36 -2.16 -5.85 0.53
CA LEU A 36 -1.12 -5.13 -0.18
C LEU A 36 -1.41 -5.06 -1.68
N GLU A 37 -1.82 -6.16 -2.31
CA GLU A 37 -2.19 -6.21 -3.73
C GLU A 37 -3.35 -5.28 -4.04
N ARG A 38 -4.41 -5.29 -3.21
CA ARG A 38 -5.55 -4.36 -3.33
C ARG A 38 -5.11 -2.90 -3.22
N GLY A 39 -4.26 -2.59 -2.24
CA GLY A 39 -3.70 -1.24 -2.08
C GLY A 39 -2.87 -0.81 -3.30
N MET A 40 -2.06 -1.72 -3.84
CA MET A 40 -1.28 -1.47 -5.06
C MET A 40 -2.16 -1.30 -6.29
N GLU A 41 -3.24 -2.06 -6.41
CA GLU A 41 -4.20 -1.91 -7.49
C GLU A 41 -4.82 -0.52 -7.46
N ILE A 42 -5.35 -0.10 -6.30
CA ILE A 42 -5.90 1.25 -6.10
C ILE A 42 -4.86 2.31 -6.41
N PHE A 43 -3.62 2.14 -5.93
CA PHE A 43 -2.52 3.06 -6.21
C PHE A 43 -2.25 3.19 -7.72
N LYS A 44 -2.23 2.08 -8.46
CA LYS A 44 -1.95 2.07 -9.90
C LYS A 44 -3.05 2.70 -10.77
N ARG A 45 -4.26 2.89 -10.24
CA ARG A 45 -5.36 3.52 -10.99
C ARG A 45 -4.98 4.94 -11.43
N LYS A 46 -5.36 5.30 -12.66
CA LYS A 46 -5.07 6.61 -13.25
C LYS A 46 -5.65 7.75 -12.40
N GLU A 47 -6.90 7.61 -11.93
CA GLU A 47 -7.53 8.64 -11.09
C GLU A 47 -6.76 8.84 -9.77
N THR A 48 -6.26 7.76 -9.17
CA THR A 48 -5.45 7.82 -7.95
C THR A 48 -4.14 8.55 -8.18
N GLN A 49 -3.43 8.22 -9.26
CA GLN A 49 -2.18 8.90 -9.63
C GLN A 49 -2.40 10.39 -9.93
N GLU A 50 -3.49 10.74 -10.62
CA GLU A 50 -3.86 12.14 -10.87
C GLU A 50 -4.23 12.89 -9.58
N SER A 51 -4.93 12.23 -8.66
CA SER A 51 -5.24 12.77 -7.34
C SER A 51 -3.97 13.06 -6.54
N ILE A 52 -3.03 12.11 -6.51
CA ILE A 52 -1.71 12.28 -5.87
C ILE A 52 -0.93 13.44 -6.52
N ARG A 53 -0.92 13.53 -7.85
CA ARG A 53 -0.26 14.62 -8.58
C ARG A 53 -0.84 15.98 -8.17
N ARG A 54 -2.17 16.11 -8.16
CA ARG A 54 -2.84 17.35 -7.73
C ARG A 54 -2.51 17.70 -6.28
N ALA A 55 -2.55 16.74 -5.36
CA ALA A 55 -2.20 16.97 -3.97
C ALA A 55 -0.74 17.46 -3.80
N LYS A 56 0.20 16.93 -4.57
CA LYS A 56 1.59 17.41 -4.57
C LYS A 56 1.71 18.85 -5.07
N GLU A 57 0.94 19.22 -6.10
CA GLU A 57 0.87 20.60 -6.60
C GLU A 57 0.21 21.55 -5.60
N ASP A 58 -0.77 21.07 -4.84
CA ASP A 58 -1.41 21.85 -3.78
C ASP A 58 -0.41 22.15 -2.66
N ILE A 59 0.38 21.15 -2.26
CA ILE A 59 1.46 21.33 -1.28
C ILE A 59 2.48 22.37 -1.78
N SER A 60 2.96 22.24 -3.02
CA SER A 60 3.99 23.15 -3.55
C SER A 60 3.49 24.59 -3.69
N LYS A 61 2.20 24.78 -3.95
CA LYS A 61 1.54 26.09 -4.04
C LYS A 61 1.04 26.63 -2.70
N GLY A 62 1.27 25.91 -1.60
CA GLY A 62 0.76 26.29 -0.27
C GLY A 62 -0.76 26.21 -0.14
N ARG A 63 -1.46 25.53 -1.06
CA ARG A 63 -2.92 25.30 -1.02
C ARG A 63 -3.27 24.14 -0.10
N VAL A 64 -2.64 24.07 1.06
CA VAL A 64 -2.82 23.01 2.05
C VAL A 64 -3.14 23.59 3.41
N LYS A 65 -4.02 22.89 4.12
CA LYS A 65 -4.35 23.20 5.50
C LYS A 65 -3.66 22.19 6.40
N THR A 66 -2.79 22.66 7.28
CA THR A 66 -2.14 21.83 8.28
C THR A 66 -2.95 21.87 9.57
N PHE A 67 -2.93 20.76 10.30
CA PHE A 67 -3.59 20.63 11.60
C PHE A 67 -2.58 20.08 12.60
N GLY A 68 -2.64 20.55 13.84
CA GLY A 68 -1.76 20.06 14.90
C GLY A 68 -2.10 18.64 15.35
N THR A 69 -3.37 18.23 15.19
CA THR A 69 -3.83 16.88 15.53
C THR A 69 -4.81 16.35 14.49
N ALA A 70 -4.91 15.03 14.40
CA ALA A 70 -5.93 14.36 13.56
C ALA A 70 -7.36 14.72 13.99
N LYS A 71 -7.58 14.99 15.28
CA LYS A 71 -8.89 15.39 15.82
C LYS A 71 -9.32 16.76 15.29
N ASP A 72 -8.38 17.69 15.15
CA ASP A 72 -8.65 19.01 14.59
C ASP A 72 -8.94 18.96 13.09
N ALA A 73 -8.25 18.06 12.38
CA ALA A 73 -8.54 17.80 10.97
C ALA A 73 -9.95 17.21 10.78
N ALA A 74 -10.34 16.22 11.60
CA ALA A 74 -11.66 15.60 11.55
C ALA A 74 -12.79 16.63 11.79
N LYS A 75 -12.66 17.46 12.84
CA LYS A 75 -13.62 18.53 13.14
C LYS A 75 -13.78 19.55 12.01
N TRP A 76 -12.74 19.75 11.19
CA TRP A 76 -12.81 20.64 10.04
C TRP A 76 -13.51 19.98 8.84
N LEU A 77 -13.41 18.66 8.67
CA LEU A 77 -14.12 17.91 7.63
C LEU A 77 -15.63 17.77 7.93
N ASP A 78 -16.00 17.73 9.20
CA ASP A 78 -17.41 17.66 9.64
C ASP A 78 -18.17 19.00 9.52
N LYS A 79 -17.49 20.08 9.11
CA LYS A 79 -18.06 21.42 8.90
C LYS A 79 -18.30 21.68 7.42
#